data_AF-A0A4V1TCJ1-F1
#
_entry.id   AF-A0A4V1TCJ1-F1
#
_cell.length_a   1.000
_cell.length_b   1.000
_cell.length_c   1.000
_cell.angle_alpha   90.00
_cell.angle_beta   90.00
_cell.angle_gamma   90.00
#
_symmetry.space_group_name_H-M   'P 1'
#
loop_
_entity.id
_entity.type
_entity.pdbx_description
1 polymer ?
#
loop_
_entity_poly.entity_id
_entity_poly.type
_entity_poly.pdbx_seq_one_letter_code
_entity_poly.pdbx_strand_id
1 'polypeptide(L)'
;MTYRGPDTLWHEHRREERLAALDSAHMQPLNAFREHVQLNSDRDMPNFDPYDGGISARLLILLETPGPSPVERGQRFVSIDNPTGTAKNLRKALTGAGISRR
;
A
#
# COMPACT_ATOMS: atom_id res chain seq x y z
N MET A 1 -12.86 -10.44 8.42
CA MET A 1 -13.98 -10.10 7.51
C MET A 1 -13.43 -9.26 6.37
N THR A 2 -13.52 -9.75 5.14
CA THR A 2 -13.05 -9.06 3.93
C THR A 2 -14.05 -7.97 3.55
N TYR A 3 -13.59 -6.72 3.45
CA TYR A 3 -14.42 -5.58 3.05
C TYR A 3 -14.16 -5.27 1.58
N ARG A 4 -15.17 -5.44 0.71
CA ARG A 4 -15.04 -5.27 -0.75
C ARG A 4 -15.77 -4.01 -1.23
N GLY A 5 -15.48 -2.88 -0.59
CA GLY A 5 -16.01 -1.59 -1.04
C GLY A 5 -15.41 -1.16 -2.38
N PRO A 6 -16.04 -0.24 -3.11
CA PRO A 6 -15.62 0.17 -4.46
C PRO A 6 -14.22 0.79 -4.51
N ASP A 7 -13.76 1.37 -3.40
CA ASP A 7 -12.45 2.01 -3.31
C ASP A 7 -11.33 1.05 -2.88
N THR A 8 -11.65 -0.23 -2.71
CA THR A 8 -10.66 -1.21 -2.22
C THR A 8 -9.85 -1.83 -3.34
N LEU A 9 -8.62 -2.24 -3.01
CA LEU A 9 -7.75 -3.03 -3.87
C LEU A 9 -8.26 -4.46 -4.11
N TRP A 10 -9.50 -4.78 -3.72
CA TRP A 10 -10.18 -5.98 -4.18
C TRP A 10 -10.39 -5.95 -5.70
N HIS A 11 -10.66 -4.78 -6.25
CA HIS A 11 -10.92 -4.60 -7.68
C HIS A 11 -9.62 -4.47 -8.48
N GLU A 12 -9.58 -5.12 -9.64
CA GLU A 12 -8.40 -5.15 -10.52
C GLU A 12 -8.01 -3.79 -11.04
N HIS A 13 -8.97 -3.02 -11.58
CA HIS A 13 -8.71 -1.65 -12.05
C HIS A 13 -8.05 -0.77 -10.97
N ARG A 14 -8.38 -0.97 -9.68
CA ARG A 14 -7.74 -0.23 -8.59
C ARG A 14 -6.26 -0.60 -8.45
N ARG A 15 -5.89 -1.87 -8.63
CA ARG A 15 -4.49 -2.30 -8.62
C ARG A 15 -3.74 -1.81 -9.84
N GLU A 16 -4.37 -1.85 -11.02
CA GLU A 16 -3.82 -1.30 -12.26
C GLU A 16 -3.51 0.20 -12.15
N GLU A 17 -4.41 0.99 -11.53
CA GLU A 17 -4.17 2.40 -11.20
C GLU A 17 -2.88 2.59 -10.39
N ARG A 18 -2.65 1.74 -9.36
CA ARG A 18 -1.43 1.84 -8.53
C ARG A 18 -0.20 1.43 -9.32
N LEU A 19 -0.28 0.36 -10.10
CA LEU A 19 0.82 -0.11 -10.94
C LEU A 19 1.26 0.97 -11.92
N ALA A 20 0.31 1.63 -12.58
CA ALA A 20 0.59 2.75 -13.50
C ALA A 20 1.24 3.96 -12.80
N ALA A 21 0.98 4.15 -11.50
CA ALA A 21 1.54 5.25 -10.71
C ALA A 21 2.89 4.92 -10.04
N LEU A 22 3.39 3.68 -10.13
CA LEU A 22 4.64 3.28 -9.45
C LEU A 22 5.85 4.12 -9.88
N ASP A 23 5.91 4.56 -11.13
CA ASP A 23 7.04 5.31 -11.66
C ASP A 23 7.00 6.81 -11.33
N SER A 24 6.00 7.26 -10.57
CA SER A 24 5.90 8.65 -10.12
C SER A 24 7.15 9.09 -9.34
N ALA A 25 7.59 10.33 -9.53
CA ALA A 25 8.88 10.82 -8.99
C ALA A 25 9.01 10.65 -7.46
N HIS A 26 7.91 10.81 -6.71
CA HIS A 26 7.91 10.66 -5.25
C HIS A 26 8.02 9.21 -4.77
N MET A 27 7.94 8.23 -5.68
CA MET A 27 8.07 6.80 -5.39
C MET A 27 9.43 6.23 -5.74
N GLN A 28 10.21 6.89 -6.62
CA GLN A 28 11.48 6.37 -7.12
C GLN A 28 12.44 5.91 -6.00
N PRO A 29 12.70 6.68 -4.94
CA PRO A 29 13.58 6.21 -3.86
C PRO A 29 12.99 5.07 -3.04
N LEU A 30 11.66 5.00 -2.89
CA LEU A 30 10.98 3.91 -2.20
C LEU A 30 11.00 2.62 -3.02
N ASN A 31 10.88 2.71 -4.35
CA ASN A 31 11.01 1.57 -5.25
C ASN A 31 12.43 1.00 -5.21
N ALA A 32 13.45 1.87 -5.25
CA ALA A 32 14.85 1.46 -5.10
C ALA A 32 15.11 0.78 -3.74
N PHE A 33 14.53 1.32 -2.67
CA PHE A 33 14.59 0.68 -1.35
C PHE A 33 13.92 -0.70 -1.35
N ARG A 34 12.70 -0.81 -1.88
CA ARG A 34 11.97 -2.09 -2.02
C ARG A 34 12.80 -3.13 -2.77
N GLU A 35 13.38 -2.75 -3.90
CA GLU A 35 14.24 -3.62 -4.72
C GLU A 35 15.48 -4.07 -3.97
N HIS A 36 16.14 -3.16 -3.25
CA HIS A 36 17.27 -3.52 -2.40
C HIS A 36 16.86 -4.56 -1.34
N VAL A 37 15.71 -4.39 -0.66
CA VAL A 37 15.25 -5.38 0.33
C VAL A 37 14.87 -6.70 -0.35
N GLN A 38 14.22 -6.66 -1.52
CA GLN A 38 13.86 -7.86 -2.28
C GLN A 38 15.07 -8.69 -2.69
N LEU A 39 16.17 -8.05 -3.11
CA LEU A 39 17.41 -8.74 -3.47
C LEU A 39 18.08 -9.45 -2.28
N ASN A 40 17.77 -9.01 -1.06
CA ASN A 40 18.34 -9.55 0.18
C ASN A 40 17.33 -10.40 0.98
N SER A 41 16.22 -10.81 0.36
CA SER A 41 15.13 -11.52 1.02
C SER A 41 14.47 -12.53 0.08
N ASP A 42 14.23 -13.75 0.57
CA ASP A 42 13.43 -14.76 -0.15
C ASP A 42 11.92 -14.47 -0.13
N ARG A 43 11.49 -13.43 0.60
CA ARG A 43 10.10 -13.01 0.67
C ARG A 43 9.77 -12.05 -0.46
N ASP A 44 8.61 -12.24 -1.07
CA ASP A 44 8.03 -11.27 -2.00
C ASP A 44 7.74 -9.95 -1.26
N MET A 45 8.42 -8.89 -1.67
CA MET A 45 8.26 -7.57 -1.10
C MET A 45 7.12 -6.83 -1.82
N PRO A 46 6.03 -6.49 -1.12
CA PRO A 46 4.95 -5.73 -1.75
C PRO A 46 5.42 -4.32 -2.15
N ASN A 47 4.71 -3.74 -3.10
CA ASN A 47 4.87 -2.36 -3.50
C ASN A 47 4.40 -1.41 -2.38
N PHE A 48 5.00 -0.24 -2.27
CA PHE A 48 4.38 0.89 -1.57
C PHE A 48 3.22 1.41 -2.44
N ASP A 49 2.08 1.75 -1.83
CA ASP A 49 0.96 2.35 -2.57
C ASP A 49 1.27 3.83 -2.91
N PRO A 50 1.38 4.21 -4.20
CA PRO A 50 1.67 5.59 -4.59
C PRO A 50 0.65 6.62 -4.13
N TYR A 51 -0.54 6.18 -3.72
CA TYR A 51 -1.63 7.04 -3.24
C TYR A 51 -1.71 7.12 -1.70
N ASP A 52 -0.89 6.35 -0.97
CA ASP A 52 -0.80 6.45 0.50
C ASP A 52 0.34 7.38 0.97
N GLY A 53 1.12 7.90 0.05
CA GLY A 53 2.18 8.86 0.29
C GLY A 53 3.36 8.65 -0.65
N GLY A 54 4.55 9.07 -0.20
CA GLY A 54 5.82 8.81 -0.86
C GLY A 54 6.95 9.41 -0.04
N ILE A 55 8.07 9.77 -0.68
CA ILE A 55 9.24 10.34 0.02
C ILE A 55 8.95 11.64 0.79
N SER A 56 7.86 12.33 0.47
CA SER A 56 7.43 13.55 1.16
C SER A 56 6.51 13.29 2.35
N ALA A 57 6.19 12.02 2.65
CA ALA A 57 5.30 11.65 3.74
C ALA A 57 5.87 12.10 5.09
N ARG A 58 5.04 12.77 5.89
CA ARG A 58 5.40 13.28 7.22
C ARG A 58 5.05 12.33 8.35
N LEU A 59 4.35 11.25 8.04
CA LEU A 59 3.88 10.25 8.98
C LEU A 59 4.20 8.86 8.43
N LEU A 60 4.89 8.06 9.24
CA LEU A 60 5.11 6.64 8.99
C LEU A 60 4.26 5.83 9.97
N ILE A 61 3.44 4.92 9.46
CA ILE A 61 2.63 4.01 10.28
C ILE A 61 3.18 2.61 10.12
N LEU A 62 3.73 2.07 11.20
CA LEU A 62 4.23 0.70 11.26
C LEU A 62 3.21 -0.18 11.99
N LEU A 63 2.73 -1.21 11.30
CA LEU A 63 1.86 -2.24 11.86
C LEU A 63 2.69 -3.50 12.09
N GLU A 64 2.21 -4.38 12.97
CA GLU A 64 2.96 -5.53 13.47
C GLU A 64 3.25 -6.58 12.37
N THR A 65 2.29 -7.46 12.08
CA THR A 65 2.49 -8.58 11.16
C THR A 65 1.70 -8.35 9.87
N PRO A 66 2.35 -8.41 8.70
CA PRO A 66 1.62 -8.34 7.43
C PRO A 66 0.67 -9.53 7.31
N GLY A 67 -0.59 -9.25 6.99
CA GLY A 67 -1.59 -10.29 6.75
C GLY A 67 -1.31 -11.06 5.45
N PRO A 68 -1.87 -12.28 5.30
CA PRO A 68 -1.79 -13.01 4.04
C PRO A 68 -2.50 -12.23 2.93
N SER A 69 -1.97 -12.32 1.71
CA SER A 69 -2.58 -11.72 0.52
C SER A 69 -2.66 -12.77 -0.59
N PRO A 70 -3.85 -13.01 -1.18
CA PRO A 70 -4.02 -13.93 -2.30
C PRO A 70 -3.63 -13.31 -3.64
N VAL A 71 -3.26 -12.02 -3.66
CA VAL A 71 -2.85 -11.29 -4.87
C VAL A 71 -1.47 -11.79 -5.31
N GLU A 72 -1.27 -11.90 -6.61
CA GLU A 72 -0.02 -12.37 -7.22
C GLU A 72 1.18 -11.49 -6.85
N ARG A 73 2.37 -12.10 -6.87
CA ARG A 73 3.65 -11.41 -6.66
C ARG A 73 3.80 -10.24 -7.64
N GLY A 74 4.40 -9.15 -7.17
CA GLY A 74 4.55 -7.91 -7.94
C GLY A 74 3.28 -7.05 -8.06
N GLN A 75 2.10 -7.58 -7.74
CA GLN A 75 0.82 -6.83 -7.76
C GLN A 75 0.30 -6.46 -6.36
N ARG A 76 1.03 -6.87 -5.31
CA ARG A 76 0.65 -6.61 -3.91
C ARG A 76 1.08 -5.20 -3.49
N PHE A 77 0.24 -4.53 -2.71
CA PHE A 77 0.53 -3.21 -2.16
C PHE A 77 0.38 -3.18 -0.64
N VAL A 78 1.30 -2.49 0.03
CA VAL A 78 1.08 -1.98 1.38
C VAL A 78 0.19 -0.76 1.26
N SER A 79 -1.10 -0.97 1.53
CA SER A 79 -2.14 0.03 1.27
C SER A 79 -3.22 0.02 2.34
N ILE A 80 -3.72 1.19 2.70
CA ILE A 80 -4.91 1.34 3.52
C ILE A 80 -6.19 1.07 2.71
N ASP A 81 -6.12 0.94 1.38
CA ASP A 81 -7.22 0.49 0.51
C ASP A 81 -7.29 -1.05 0.40
N ASN A 82 -6.42 -1.78 1.08
CA ASN A 82 -6.54 -3.24 1.15
C ASN A 82 -7.93 -3.64 1.70
N PRO A 83 -8.56 -4.71 1.19
CA PRO A 83 -9.92 -5.13 1.57
C PRO A 83 -9.98 -5.84 2.93
N THR A 84 -9.30 -5.29 3.94
CA THR A 84 -9.14 -5.87 5.29
C THR A 84 -9.78 -5.00 6.37
N GLY A 85 -10.07 -5.61 7.52
CA GLY A 85 -10.56 -4.89 8.69
C GLY A 85 -9.57 -3.85 9.21
N THR A 86 -8.28 -4.19 9.22
CA THR A 86 -7.19 -3.29 9.64
C THR A 86 -7.14 -2.03 8.77
N ALA A 87 -7.14 -2.20 7.46
CA ALA A 87 -7.08 -1.10 6.50
C ALA A 87 -8.33 -0.20 6.58
N LYS A 88 -9.52 -0.80 6.75
CA LYS A 88 -10.78 -0.07 7.03
C LYS A 88 -10.70 0.75 8.31
N ASN A 89 -10.20 0.18 9.40
CA ASN A 89 -10.09 0.87 10.69
C ASN A 89 -9.06 1.99 10.63
N LEU A 90 -7.93 1.76 9.96
CA LEU A 90 -6.89 2.76 9.78
C LEU A 90 -7.40 3.96 8.97
N ARG A 91 -8.09 3.72 7.84
CA ARG A 91 -8.74 4.79 7.08
C ARG A 91 -9.70 5.61 7.94
N LYS A 92 -10.57 4.95 8.73
CA LYS A 92 -11.48 5.65 9.65
C LYS A 92 -10.75 6.49 10.68
N ALA A 93 -9.68 5.97 11.29
CA ALA A 93 -8.90 6.69 12.28
C ALA A 93 -8.21 7.91 11.68
N LEU A 94 -7.56 7.77 10.52
CA LEU A 94 -6.90 8.87 9.82
C LEU A 94 -7.89 9.95 9.38
N THR A 95 -9.03 9.56 8.80
CA THR A 95 -10.10 10.51 8.45
C THR A 95 -10.64 11.22 9.70
N GLY A 96 -10.89 10.50 10.79
CA GLY A 96 -11.36 11.08 12.05
C GLY A 96 -10.36 12.05 12.70
N ALA A 97 -9.06 11.83 12.47
CA ALA A 97 -7.99 12.71 12.92
C ALA A 97 -7.66 13.86 11.94
N GLY A 98 -8.35 13.95 10.78
CA GLY A 98 -8.06 14.96 9.77
C GLY A 98 -6.74 14.76 9.02
N ILE A 99 -6.18 13.55 9.04
CA ILE A 99 -4.91 13.23 8.38
C ILE A 99 -5.21 12.81 6.94
N SER A 100 -4.83 13.67 5.99
CA SER A 100 -4.97 13.40 4.55
C SER A 100 -3.80 12.58 4.00
N ARG A 101 -4.06 11.78 2.96
CA ARG A 101 -3.01 11.22 2.09
C ARG A 101 -2.43 12.37 1.25
N ARG A 102 -1.21 12.78 1.53
CA ARG A 102 -0.45 13.81 0.80
C ARG A 102 0.99 13.37 0.64
#